data_AF-A0A6A6ZJD6-F1
#
_entry.id   AF-A0A6A6ZJD6-F1
#
_cell.length_a   1.000
_cell.length_b   1.000
_cell.length_c   1.000
_cell.angle_alpha   90.00
_cell.angle_beta   90.00
_cell.angle_gamma   90.00
#
_symmetry.space_group_name_H-M   'P 1'
#
loop_
_entity.id
_entity.type
_entity.pdbx_description
1 polymer ?
#
loop_
_entity_poly.entity_id
_entity_poly.type
_entity_poly.pdbx_seq_one_letter_code
_entity_poly.pdbx_strand_id
1 'polypeptide(L)'
;MTTESDPAVTRVTVVLDRADDWHKWLFIRKDTAQKNELWQYVDPATKAAVLPTLTAPIEPQVKDHNNDAMSIAHLTAAQQKLYQWEYKRWERKDLDKTIAAKHLYLIESKDTPYERLTTLKKHLAPSDASRQRDLITRYKALQTPPRGRKVEEWLRSWVEVTNMCISAEVPETMGSRAQEDFLVACRTIDPEYGTSGLRALIDLEDASTAIPSVEDYVSKFTTYLKRTKPKCPCGLKHYWVDCWLINTEHPQRPKAYANATGRKKLDAALAADNDLRDKINKALDKWRAKQQDGGGSIAMDDGSRPTRPTANTVRYTIR
;
A
#
# COMPACT_ATOMS: atom_id res chain seq x y z
N MET A 1 -23.85 27.79 22.84
CA MET A 1 -22.48 27.38 22.49
C MET A 1 -22.58 26.12 21.66
N THR A 2 -22.17 26.23 20.40
CA THR A 2 -22.25 25.20 19.37
C THR A 2 -21.28 24.06 19.67
N THR A 3 -21.80 22.85 19.78
CA THR A 3 -21.03 21.61 19.81
C THR A 3 -20.42 21.37 18.43
N GLU A 4 -19.12 21.55 18.29
CA GLU A 4 -18.37 21.03 17.15
C GLU A 4 -18.38 19.50 17.24
N SER A 5 -19.20 18.87 16.39
CA SER A 5 -19.07 17.45 16.09
C SER A 5 -17.79 17.26 15.28
N ASP A 6 -16.76 16.79 15.97
CA ASP A 6 -15.50 16.34 15.38
C ASP A 6 -15.80 15.36 14.24
N PRO A 7 -15.39 15.62 12.98
CA PRO A 7 -15.68 14.74 11.88
C PRO A 7 -15.03 13.37 12.15
N ALA A 8 -15.82 12.31 12.01
CA ALA A 8 -15.36 10.93 12.16
C ALA A 8 -14.22 10.64 11.16
N VAL A 9 -12.99 10.89 11.59
CA VAL A 9 -11.79 10.38 10.93
C VAL A 9 -11.87 8.88 11.05
N THR A 10 -12.26 8.22 9.95
CA THR A 10 -12.13 6.78 9.79
C THR A 10 -10.65 6.43 9.93
N ARG A 11 -10.23 6.11 11.15
CA ARG A 11 -8.87 5.61 11.40
C ARG A 11 -8.74 4.30 10.65
N VAL A 12 -7.93 4.28 9.61
CA VAL A 12 -7.51 3.06 8.94
C VAL A 12 -6.80 2.20 9.96
N THR A 13 -7.48 1.17 10.46
CA THR A 13 -6.92 0.19 11.39
C THR A 13 -6.21 -0.86 10.57
N VAL A 14 -4.88 -0.86 10.61
CA VAL A 14 -4.09 -1.97 10.08
C VAL A 14 -4.32 -3.18 10.98
N VAL A 15 -4.79 -4.27 10.38
CA VAL A 15 -5.04 -5.54 11.06
C VAL A 15 -3.88 -6.48 10.75
N LEU A 16 -3.33 -7.13 11.78
CA LEU A 16 -2.30 -8.16 11.60
C LEU A 16 -2.95 -9.46 11.12
N ASP A 17 -2.90 -9.72 9.80
CA ASP A 17 -3.46 -10.93 9.19
C ASP A 17 -2.39 -11.83 8.54
N ARG A 18 -1.36 -11.23 7.94
CA ARG A 18 -0.28 -11.92 7.22
C ARG A 18 1.09 -11.34 7.63
N ALA A 19 2.16 -12.04 7.25
CA ALA A 19 3.52 -11.62 7.58
C ALA A 19 3.88 -10.22 7.03
N ASP A 20 3.32 -9.86 5.88
CA ASP A 20 3.51 -8.54 5.25
C ASP A 20 2.95 -7.38 6.09
N ASP A 21 1.90 -7.65 6.88
CA ASP A 21 1.27 -6.65 7.73
C ASP A 21 2.11 -6.35 8.97
N TRP A 22 3.02 -7.27 9.35
CA TRP A 22 3.79 -7.21 10.59
C TRP A 22 4.46 -5.86 10.80
N HIS A 23 5.19 -5.36 9.80
CA HIS A 23 5.99 -4.15 9.95
C HIS A 23 5.13 -2.88 10.07
N LYS A 24 4.08 -2.77 9.24
CA LYS A 24 3.14 -1.64 9.28
C LYS A 24 2.33 -1.65 10.57
N TRP A 25 1.86 -2.83 10.97
CA TRP A 25 1.12 -3.04 12.20
C TRP A 25 1.98 -2.72 13.42
N LEU A 26 3.19 -3.26 13.50
CA LEU A 26 4.12 -3.02 14.60
C LEU A 26 4.52 -1.55 14.70
N PHE A 27 4.72 -0.85 13.58
CA PHE A 27 4.98 0.59 13.58
C PHE A 27 3.85 1.38 14.24
N ILE A 28 2.59 1.11 13.88
CA ILE A 28 1.42 1.79 14.49
C ILE A 28 1.32 1.47 15.98
N ARG A 29 1.57 0.22 16.38
CA ARG A 29 1.58 -0.17 17.80
C ARG A 29 2.72 0.50 18.56
N LYS A 30 3.91 0.59 17.96
CA LYS A 30 5.06 1.28 18.53
C LYS A 30 4.79 2.76 18.74
N ASP A 31 4.31 3.47 17.73
CA ASP A 31 3.96 4.89 17.82
C ASP A 31 2.90 5.14 18.91
N THR A 32 1.88 4.28 18.97
CA THR A 32 0.84 4.36 20.02
C THR A 32 1.44 4.11 21.40
N ALA A 33 2.28 3.09 21.57
CA ALA A 33 2.91 2.77 22.84
C ALA A 33 3.91 3.85 23.29
N GLN A 34 4.65 4.45 22.36
CA GLN A 34 5.57 5.56 22.65
C GLN A 34 4.82 6.81 23.10
N LYS A 35 3.70 7.16 22.46
CA LYS A 35 2.82 8.27 22.90
C LYS A 35 2.25 8.09 24.31
N ASN A 36 2.20 6.85 24.80
CA ASN A 36 1.76 6.52 26.15
C ASN A 36 2.92 6.17 27.08
N GLU A 37 4.18 6.32 26.64
CA GLU A 37 5.39 5.98 27.41
C GLU A 37 5.48 4.49 27.81
N LEU A 38 4.79 3.63 27.08
CA LEU A 38 4.70 2.18 27.35
C LEU A 38 5.68 1.34 26.54
N TRP A 39 6.23 1.87 25.43
CA TRP A 39 7.04 1.06 24.51
C TRP A 39 8.26 0.41 25.18
N GLN A 40 8.90 1.12 26.10
CA GLN A 40 10.09 0.63 26.83
C GLN A 40 9.86 -0.64 27.64
N TYR A 41 8.60 -0.99 27.94
CA TYR A 41 8.23 -2.17 28.71
C TYR A 41 7.79 -3.36 27.84
N VAL A 42 7.52 -3.12 26.56
CA VAL A 42 6.89 -4.10 25.67
C VAL A 42 7.68 -4.36 24.38
N ASP A 43 8.87 -3.77 24.25
CA ASP A 43 9.69 -3.87 23.04
C ASP A 43 10.10 -5.33 22.75
N PRO A 44 9.58 -5.94 21.67
CA PRO A 44 9.86 -7.34 21.33
C PRO A 44 11.24 -7.55 20.69
N ALA A 45 12.04 -6.49 20.50
CA ALA A 45 13.44 -6.57 20.09
C ALA A 45 14.40 -6.65 21.29
N THR A 46 13.95 -6.24 22.49
CA THR A 46 14.76 -6.29 23.72
C THR A 46 14.56 -7.63 24.42
N LYS A 47 15.61 -8.16 25.06
CA LYS A 47 15.51 -9.38 25.86
C LYS A 47 14.68 -9.11 27.12
N ALA A 48 13.80 -10.04 27.48
CA ALA A 48 12.92 -9.95 28.65
C ALA A 48 13.66 -9.56 29.94
N ALA A 49 14.88 -10.08 30.13
CA ALA A 49 15.71 -9.84 31.32
C ALA A 49 16.20 -8.38 31.47
N VAL A 50 16.10 -7.56 30.43
CA VAL A 50 16.57 -6.16 30.42
C VAL A 50 15.38 -5.19 30.41
N LEU A 51 14.16 -5.68 30.25
CA LEU A 51 12.98 -4.83 30.25
C LEU A 51 12.68 -4.34 31.68
N PRO A 52 12.43 -3.04 31.86
CA PRO A 52 11.93 -2.54 33.13
C PRO A 52 10.62 -3.26 33.50
N THR A 53 10.41 -3.50 34.79
CA THR A 53 9.15 -4.08 35.25
C THR A 53 8.04 -3.04 35.12
N LEU A 54 7.04 -3.33 34.28
CA LEU A 54 5.82 -2.53 34.23
C LEU A 54 4.93 -2.90 35.42
N THR A 55 4.83 -2.01 36.39
CA THR A 55 3.80 -2.11 37.42
C THR A 55 2.45 -1.79 36.79
N ALA A 56 1.46 -2.67 36.99
CA ALA A 56 0.11 -2.44 36.49
C ALA A 56 -0.40 -1.07 37.03
N PRO A 57 -0.96 -0.20 36.18
CA PRO A 57 -1.60 1.00 36.66
C PRO A 57 -2.73 0.60 37.61
N ILE A 58 -2.76 1.25 38.78
CA ILE A 58 -3.78 1.02 39.80
C ILE A 58 -5.14 1.37 39.17
N GLU A 59 -6.12 0.49 39.33
CA GLU A 59 -7.48 0.73 38.85
C GLU A 59 -8.03 2.00 39.53
N PRO A 60 -8.41 3.05 38.76
CA PRO A 60 -8.92 4.28 39.35
C PRO A 60 -10.15 3.98 40.19
N GLN A 61 -10.16 4.41 41.45
CA GLN A 61 -11.29 4.23 42.36
C GLN A 61 -12.06 5.55 42.49
N VAL A 62 -13.38 5.48 42.65
CA VAL A 62 -14.20 6.66 42.95
C VAL A 62 -13.74 7.40 44.21
N LYS A 63 -13.11 6.66 45.14
CA LYS A 63 -12.54 7.18 46.38
C LYS A 63 -11.30 8.07 46.16
N ASP A 64 -10.59 7.89 45.05
CA ASP A 64 -9.40 8.69 44.72
C ASP A 64 -9.76 10.16 44.41
N HIS A 65 -11.02 10.43 44.08
CA HIS A 65 -11.53 11.77 43.79
C HIS A 65 -12.43 12.33 44.91
N ASN A 66 -13.02 11.47 45.74
CA ASN A 66 -13.81 11.83 46.91
C ASN A 66 -13.83 10.67 47.91
N ASN A 67 -13.19 10.82 49.08
CA ASN A 67 -13.04 9.76 50.08
C ASN A 67 -14.37 9.16 50.57
N ASP A 68 -15.46 9.93 50.54
CA ASP A 68 -16.80 9.51 50.97
C ASP A 68 -17.67 8.98 49.81
N ALA A 69 -17.14 8.98 48.58
CA ALA A 69 -17.84 8.44 47.43
C ALA A 69 -17.84 6.92 47.45
N MET A 70 -19.04 6.33 47.58
CA MET A 70 -19.27 4.90 47.39
C MET A 70 -19.75 4.57 45.98
N SER A 71 -20.05 5.59 45.16
CA SER A 71 -20.46 5.42 43.78
C SER A 71 -20.14 6.67 42.95
N ILE A 72 -20.16 6.52 41.62
CA ILE A 72 -19.96 7.62 40.65
C ILE A 72 -20.97 8.76 40.88
N ALA A 73 -22.16 8.46 41.43
CA ALA A 73 -23.19 9.46 41.73
C ALA A 73 -22.80 10.42 42.85
N HIS A 74 -21.82 10.08 43.70
CA HIS A 74 -21.28 10.94 44.76
C HIS A 74 -20.13 11.84 44.28
N LEU A 75 -19.78 11.76 42.99
CA LEU A 75 -18.78 12.61 42.34
C LEU A 75 -19.47 13.80 41.65
N THR A 76 -18.85 14.97 41.70
CA THR A 76 -19.27 16.12 40.88
C THR A 76 -19.10 15.83 39.40
N ALA A 77 -19.79 16.57 38.53
CA ALA A 77 -19.67 16.39 37.08
C ALA A 77 -18.22 16.50 36.54
N ALA A 78 -17.37 17.31 37.20
CA ALA A 78 -15.95 17.41 36.87
C ALA A 78 -15.16 16.17 37.29
N GLN A 79 -15.40 15.66 38.51
CA GLN A 79 -14.77 14.43 39.02
C GLN A 79 -15.24 13.19 38.27
N GLN A 80 -16.52 13.12 37.87
CA GLN A 80 -17.04 12.05 37.02
C GLN A 80 -16.35 12.04 35.65
N LYS A 81 -16.15 13.21 35.03
CA LYS A 81 -15.42 13.31 33.76
C LYS A 81 -13.97 12.86 33.89
N LEU A 82 -13.30 13.24 34.98
CA LEU A 82 -11.92 12.83 35.26
C LEU A 82 -11.82 11.32 35.49
N TYR A 83 -12.66 10.77 36.38
CA TYR A 83 -12.76 9.33 36.64
C TYR A 83 -13.04 8.53 35.36
N GLN A 84 -14.00 8.97 34.53
CA GLN A 84 -14.31 8.30 33.26
C GLN A 84 -13.14 8.36 32.27
N TRP A 85 -12.36 9.43 32.27
CA TRP A 85 -11.17 9.56 31.43
C TRP A 85 -10.04 8.63 31.91
N GLU A 86 -9.79 8.58 33.22
CA GLU A 86 -8.78 7.70 33.84
C GLU A 86 -9.16 6.22 33.68
N TYR A 87 -10.43 5.87 33.94
CA TYR A 87 -10.94 4.51 33.77
C TYR A 87 -10.86 4.05 32.31
N LYS A 88 -11.23 4.90 31.33
CA LYS A 88 -11.05 4.60 29.90
C LYS A 88 -9.59 4.51 29.47
N ARG A 89 -8.67 5.18 30.17
CA ARG A 89 -7.22 5.05 29.95
C ARG A 89 -6.70 3.74 30.51
N TRP A 90 -7.21 3.30 31.65
CA TRP A 90 -6.91 2.02 32.29
C TRP A 90 -7.48 0.81 31.52
N GLU A 91 -8.73 0.89 31.04
CA GLU A 91 -9.44 -0.22 30.37
C GLU A 91 -8.90 -0.53 28.96
N ARG A 92 -8.03 0.30 28.38
CA ARG A 92 -7.58 0.19 26.98
C ARG A 92 -6.71 -1.06 26.72
N LYS A 93 -7.39 -2.20 26.55
CA LYS A 93 -6.88 -3.46 25.98
C LYS A 93 -6.94 -3.37 24.45
N ASP A 94 -6.11 -2.49 23.88
CA ASP A 94 -6.20 -2.16 22.44
C ASP A 94 -5.47 -3.14 21.51
N LEU A 95 -4.70 -4.10 22.05
CA LEU A 95 -3.93 -5.04 21.22
C LEU A 95 -4.86 -6.02 20.46
N ASP A 96 -5.82 -6.60 21.17
CA ASP A 96 -6.62 -7.73 20.70
C ASP A 96 -7.57 -7.36 19.54
N LYS A 97 -8.00 -6.09 19.47
CA LYS A 97 -8.87 -5.57 18.40
C LYS A 97 -8.15 -5.35 17.07
N THR A 98 -6.83 -5.47 17.05
CA THR A 98 -5.99 -5.11 15.89
C THR A 98 -5.29 -6.33 15.28
N ILE A 99 -5.64 -7.52 15.76
CA ILE A 99 -5.14 -8.81 15.31
C ILE A 99 -6.29 -9.54 14.63
N ALA A 100 -6.03 -10.20 13.49
CA ALA A 100 -7.04 -10.99 12.83
C ALA A 100 -7.53 -12.11 13.77
N ALA A 101 -8.85 -12.36 13.81
CA ALA A 101 -9.46 -13.32 14.73
C ALA A 101 -8.79 -14.70 14.70
N LYS A 102 -8.32 -15.12 13.51
CA LYS A 102 -7.62 -16.38 13.29
C LYS A 102 -6.31 -16.52 14.06
N HIS A 103 -5.70 -15.44 14.54
CA HIS A 103 -4.43 -15.45 15.29
C HIS A 103 -4.61 -15.25 16.79
N LEU A 104 -5.83 -15.02 17.28
CA LEU A 104 -6.10 -14.77 18.71
C LEU A 104 -5.72 -15.97 19.60
N TYR A 105 -5.79 -17.20 19.07
CA TYR A 105 -5.34 -18.40 19.79
C TYR A 105 -3.87 -18.36 20.22
N LEU A 106 -3.03 -17.54 19.55
CA LEU A 106 -1.61 -17.39 19.89
C LEU A 106 -1.40 -16.57 21.17
N ILE A 107 -2.37 -15.74 21.55
CA ILE A 107 -2.25 -14.77 22.64
C ILE A 107 -3.21 -15.03 23.81
N GLU A 108 -4.15 -15.97 23.65
CA GLU A 108 -5.18 -16.28 24.64
C GLU A 108 -4.61 -16.71 26.00
N SER A 109 -3.51 -17.48 25.99
CA SER A 109 -2.82 -17.96 27.19
C SER A 109 -1.69 -17.04 27.68
N LYS A 110 -1.59 -15.81 27.16
CA LYS A 110 -0.51 -14.87 27.47
C LYS A 110 -1.02 -13.71 28.32
N ASP A 111 -0.44 -13.56 29.50
CA ASP A 111 -0.88 -12.59 30.50
C ASP A 111 -0.29 -11.21 30.27
N THR A 112 0.92 -11.13 29.72
CA THR A 112 1.62 -9.85 29.53
C THR A 112 1.59 -9.37 28.07
N PRO A 113 1.47 -8.05 27.82
CA PRO A 113 1.59 -7.49 26.47
C PRO A 113 2.91 -7.84 25.77
N TYR A 114 4.01 -7.96 26.53
CA TYR A 114 5.31 -8.37 26.01
C TYR A 114 5.32 -9.83 25.53
N GLU A 115 4.73 -10.76 26.29
CA GLU A 115 4.59 -12.16 25.85
C GLU A 115 3.69 -12.30 24.63
N ARG A 116 2.61 -11.52 24.57
CA ARG A 116 1.76 -11.45 23.38
C ARG A 116 2.54 -10.98 22.16
N LEU A 117 3.26 -9.86 22.27
CA LEU A 117 4.05 -9.29 21.16
C LEU A 117 5.20 -10.20 20.71
N THR A 118 5.91 -10.83 21.64
CA THR A 118 6.98 -11.78 21.31
C THR A 118 6.46 -13.05 20.65
N THR A 119 5.31 -13.56 21.10
CA THR A 119 4.65 -14.72 20.47
C THR A 119 4.18 -14.36 19.06
N LEU A 120 3.51 -13.22 18.88
CA LEU A 120 3.11 -12.75 17.55
C LEU A 120 4.32 -12.51 16.64
N LYS A 121 5.43 -11.96 17.17
CA LYS A 121 6.68 -11.79 16.41
C LYS A 121 7.22 -13.14 15.95
N LYS A 122 7.26 -14.14 16.84
CA LYS A 122 7.76 -15.48 16.51
C LYS A 122 6.98 -16.15 15.39
N HIS A 123 5.66 -15.97 15.35
CA HIS A 123 4.78 -16.68 14.42
C HIS A 123 4.45 -15.89 13.14
N LEU A 124 4.45 -14.56 13.20
CA LEU A 124 3.95 -13.69 12.13
C LEU A 124 4.99 -12.71 11.61
N ALA A 125 6.09 -12.45 12.32
CA ALA A 125 7.16 -11.63 11.75
C ALA A 125 7.93 -12.45 10.71
N PRO A 126 8.07 -11.96 9.46
CA PRO A 126 9.01 -12.57 8.54
C PRO A 126 10.44 -12.36 9.09
N SER A 127 11.32 -13.34 8.87
CA SER A 127 12.74 -13.16 9.20
C SER A 127 13.33 -11.99 8.42
N ASP A 128 14.36 -11.34 8.95
CA ASP A 128 15.02 -10.19 8.28
C ASP A 128 15.50 -10.56 6.87
N ALA A 129 16.08 -11.77 6.70
CA ALA A 129 16.51 -12.27 5.40
C ALA A 129 15.34 -12.53 4.44
N SER A 130 14.21 -13.05 4.93
CA SER A 130 13.00 -13.24 4.10
C SER A 130 12.38 -11.91 3.72
N ARG A 131 12.36 -10.94 4.64
CA ARG A 131 11.88 -9.58 4.40
C ARG A 131 12.73 -8.90 3.33
N GLN A 132 14.06 -8.97 3.42
CA GLN A 132 14.95 -8.39 2.41
C GLN A 132 14.72 -9.03 1.03
N ARG A 133 14.63 -10.36 0.94
CA ARG A 133 14.33 -11.06 -0.33
C ARG A 133 13.00 -10.65 -0.95
N ASP A 134 11.96 -10.52 -0.12
CA ASP A 134 10.65 -10.07 -0.58
C ASP A 134 10.68 -8.60 -1.04
N LEU A 135 11.33 -7.72 -0.28
CA LEU A 135 11.52 -6.31 -0.66
C LEU A 135 12.29 -6.17 -1.98
N ILE A 136 13.35 -6.94 -2.19
CA ILE A 136 14.10 -6.97 -3.45
C ILE A 136 13.20 -7.42 -4.60
N THR A 137 12.35 -8.42 -4.37
CA THR A 137 11.41 -8.92 -5.39
C THR A 137 10.40 -7.84 -5.77
N ARG A 138 9.81 -7.16 -4.78
CA ARG A 138 8.89 -6.04 -5.00
C ARG A 138 9.58 -4.88 -5.70
N TYR A 139 10.79 -4.54 -5.28
CA TYR A 139 11.58 -3.45 -5.87
C TYR A 139 11.91 -3.71 -7.34
N LYS A 140 12.36 -4.92 -7.68
CA LYS A 140 12.60 -5.32 -9.08
C LYS A 140 11.34 -5.27 -9.92
N ALA A 141 10.18 -5.65 -9.36
CA ALA A 141 8.90 -5.55 -10.06
C ALA A 141 8.51 -4.09 -10.38
N LEU A 142 8.97 -3.10 -9.60
CA LEU A 142 8.72 -1.68 -9.86
C LEU A 142 9.52 -1.15 -11.04
N GLN A 143 10.72 -1.68 -11.30
CA GLN A 143 11.55 -1.30 -12.45
C GLN A 143 10.86 -1.60 -13.79
N THR A 144 9.93 -2.56 -13.80
CA THR A 144 9.03 -2.80 -14.93
C THR A 144 7.72 -2.02 -14.73
N PRO A 145 7.44 -0.99 -15.55
CA PRO A 145 6.21 -0.24 -15.38
C PRO A 145 4.97 -1.08 -15.70
N PRO A 146 3.83 -0.77 -15.06
CA PRO A 146 2.62 -1.53 -15.22
C PRO A 146 2.11 -1.45 -16.65
N ARG A 147 1.63 -2.58 -17.17
CA ARG A 147 0.87 -2.61 -18.41
C ARG A 147 -0.52 -2.00 -18.13
N GLY A 148 -0.74 -0.75 -18.55
CA GLY A 148 -2.06 -0.09 -18.50
C GLY A 148 -2.27 0.85 -17.30
N ARG A 149 -3.52 0.92 -16.79
CA ARG A 149 -4.01 1.99 -15.89
C ARG A 149 -3.63 1.83 -14.41
N LYS A 150 -2.41 1.42 -14.12
CA LYS A 150 -1.91 1.35 -12.74
C LYS A 150 -0.76 2.31 -12.49
N VAL A 151 -0.58 3.33 -13.33
CA VAL A 151 0.56 4.26 -13.22
C VAL A 151 0.54 5.01 -11.89
N GLU A 152 -0.62 5.54 -11.46
CA GLU A 152 -0.74 6.23 -10.17
C GLU A 152 -0.50 5.29 -8.97
N GLU A 153 -0.92 4.03 -9.07
CA GLU A 153 -0.67 3.01 -8.03
C GLU A 153 0.80 2.58 -7.99
N TRP A 154 1.40 2.42 -9.15
CA TRP A 154 2.82 2.12 -9.34
C TRP A 154 3.70 3.26 -8.80
N LEU A 155 3.34 4.51 -9.05
CA LEU A 155 4.03 5.68 -8.50
C LEU A 155 3.99 5.71 -6.97
N ARG A 156 2.82 5.40 -6.37
CA ARG A 156 2.72 5.26 -4.92
C ARG A 156 3.59 4.12 -4.39
N SER A 157 3.58 3.00 -5.11
CA SER A 157 4.36 1.81 -4.76
C SER A 157 5.87 2.07 -4.82
N TRP A 158 6.34 2.90 -5.76
CA TRP A 158 7.73 3.36 -5.80
C TRP A 158 8.16 4.05 -4.50
N VAL A 159 7.36 4.99 -4.00
CA VAL A 159 7.66 5.68 -2.73
C VAL A 159 7.62 4.69 -1.56
N GLU A 160 6.55 3.88 -1.48
CA GLU A 160 6.34 2.96 -0.38
C GLU A 160 7.44 1.89 -0.29
N VAL A 161 7.70 1.16 -1.37
CA VAL A 161 8.67 0.06 -1.37
C VAL A 161 10.09 0.59 -1.20
N THR A 162 10.45 1.72 -1.83
CA THR A 162 11.80 2.29 -1.67
C THR A 162 12.03 2.72 -0.22
N ASN A 163 11.05 3.36 0.44
CA ASN A 163 11.16 3.71 1.86
C ASN A 163 11.31 2.45 2.75
N MET A 164 10.63 1.36 2.42
CA MET A 164 10.80 0.08 3.12
C MET A 164 12.17 -0.55 2.89
N CYS A 165 12.71 -0.47 1.67
CA CYS A 165 14.04 -0.94 1.32
C CYS A 165 15.14 -0.13 2.03
N ILE A 166 15.01 1.20 2.07
CA ILE A 166 15.91 2.09 2.83
C ILE A 166 15.88 1.73 4.31
N SER A 167 14.69 1.56 4.89
CA SER A 167 14.52 1.20 6.30
C SER A 167 15.02 -0.21 6.65
N ALA A 168 15.22 -1.06 5.64
CA ALA A 168 15.75 -2.42 5.78
C ALA A 168 17.19 -2.54 5.28
N GLU A 169 17.85 -1.41 4.98
CA GLU A 169 19.23 -1.30 4.50
C GLU A 169 19.51 -2.21 3.28
N VAL A 170 18.54 -2.29 2.36
CA VAL A 170 18.67 -3.08 1.12
C VAL A 170 19.71 -2.42 0.20
N PRO A 171 20.81 -3.10 -0.16
CA PRO A 171 21.91 -2.50 -0.93
C PRO A 171 21.48 -1.92 -2.29
N GLU A 172 20.47 -2.51 -2.93
CA GLU A 172 19.94 -2.07 -4.23
C GLU A 172 19.33 -0.66 -4.21
N THR A 173 18.93 -0.15 -3.04
CA THR A 173 18.32 1.19 -2.90
C THR A 173 19.23 2.22 -2.23
N MET A 174 20.53 1.91 -2.07
CA MET A 174 21.50 2.83 -1.47
C MET A 174 22.00 3.87 -2.48
N GLY A 175 22.40 5.04 -1.97
CA GLY A 175 22.90 6.15 -2.80
C GLY A 175 21.83 6.71 -3.74
N SER A 176 22.22 6.97 -5.00
CA SER A 176 21.36 7.49 -6.07
C SER A 176 20.70 6.40 -6.94
N ARG A 177 20.97 5.12 -6.64
CA ARG A 177 20.57 3.99 -7.49
C ARG A 177 19.05 3.88 -7.64
N ALA A 178 18.29 4.19 -6.58
CA ALA A 178 16.85 4.13 -6.64
C ALA A 178 16.24 5.24 -7.51
N GLN A 179 16.88 6.41 -7.56
CA GLN A 179 16.52 7.53 -8.43
C GLN A 179 16.81 7.16 -9.89
N GLU A 180 17.97 6.58 -10.16
CA GLU A 180 18.33 6.10 -11.50
C GLU A 180 17.35 5.04 -12.00
N ASP A 181 17.10 3.99 -11.21
CA ASP A 181 16.17 2.91 -11.55
C ASP A 181 14.74 3.43 -11.81
N PHE A 182 14.28 4.39 -11.02
CA PHE A 182 12.99 5.05 -11.26
C PHE A 182 12.96 5.78 -12.60
N LEU A 183 13.99 6.57 -12.91
CA LEU A 183 14.09 7.33 -14.15
C LEU A 183 14.23 6.41 -15.38
N VAL A 184 14.96 5.31 -15.27
CA VAL A 184 15.04 4.25 -16.29
C VAL A 184 13.65 3.66 -16.53
N ALA A 185 12.88 3.38 -15.48
CA ALA A 185 11.51 2.89 -15.63
C ALA A 185 10.61 3.95 -16.29
N CYS A 186 10.70 5.22 -15.88
CA CYS A 186 10.00 6.34 -16.51
C CYS A 186 10.30 6.46 -18.01
N ARG A 187 11.55 6.21 -18.43
CA ARG A 187 11.97 6.25 -19.85
C ARG A 187 11.18 5.28 -20.73
N THR A 188 10.69 4.18 -20.18
CA THR A 188 9.86 3.23 -20.94
C THR A 188 8.40 3.68 -21.08
N ILE A 189 7.94 4.61 -20.23
CA ILE A 189 6.62 5.26 -20.34
C ILE A 189 6.72 6.48 -21.27
N ASP A 190 7.71 7.34 -21.01
CA ASP A 190 8.00 8.54 -21.77
C ASP A 190 9.53 8.70 -21.95
N PRO A 191 10.06 8.36 -23.15
CA PRO A 191 11.50 8.40 -23.40
C PRO A 191 12.15 9.77 -23.23
N GLU A 192 11.41 10.85 -23.53
CA GLU A 192 11.91 12.22 -23.46
C GLU A 192 12.10 12.63 -21.99
N TYR A 193 11.08 12.40 -21.16
CA TYR A 193 11.16 12.67 -19.73
C TYR A 193 12.26 11.86 -19.05
N GLY A 194 12.28 10.54 -19.27
CA GLY A 194 13.23 9.64 -18.62
C GLY A 194 14.68 9.96 -18.99
N THR A 195 14.96 10.24 -20.27
CA THR A 195 16.32 10.57 -20.73
C THR A 195 16.79 11.92 -20.17
N SER A 196 15.92 12.93 -20.17
CA SER A 196 16.23 14.24 -19.60
C SER A 196 16.50 14.15 -18.09
N GLY A 197 15.68 13.38 -17.37
CA GLY A 197 15.87 13.16 -15.94
C GLY A 197 17.17 12.43 -15.60
N LEU A 198 17.55 11.40 -16.38
CA LEU A 198 18.82 10.69 -16.19
C LEU A 198 20.03 11.60 -16.43
N ARG A 199 19.99 12.43 -17.47
CA ARG A 199 21.03 13.43 -17.71
C ARG A 199 21.17 14.39 -16.53
N ALA A 200 20.05 14.91 -16.03
CA ALA A 200 20.06 15.81 -14.88
C ALA A 200 20.58 15.13 -13.60
N LEU A 201 20.33 13.83 -13.43
CA LEU A 201 20.89 13.06 -12.31
C LEU A 201 22.42 12.98 -12.40
N ILE A 202 22.96 12.66 -13.58
CA ILE A 202 24.42 12.61 -13.83
C ILE A 202 25.06 13.98 -13.55
N ASP A 203 24.46 15.07 -14.05
CA ASP A 203 24.96 16.42 -13.82
C ASP A 203 25.01 16.76 -12.30
N LEU A 204 24.04 16.27 -11.51
CA LEU A 204 24.01 16.47 -10.05
C LEU A 204 25.08 15.63 -9.32
N GLU A 205 25.33 14.40 -9.79
CA GLU A 205 26.37 13.50 -9.27
C GLU A 205 27.77 14.05 -9.53
N ASP A 206 28.04 14.48 -10.77
CA ASP A 206 29.31 15.08 -11.17
C ASP A 206 29.60 16.36 -10.38
N ALA A 207 28.56 17.15 -10.11
CA ALA A 207 28.66 18.34 -9.28
C ALA A 207 28.72 18.07 -7.77
N SER A 208 28.61 16.80 -7.33
CA SER A 208 28.52 16.39 -5.92
C SER A 208 27.45 17.15 -5.13
N THR A 209 26.35 17.47 -5.81
CA THR A 209 25.22 18.21 -5.23
C THR A 209 24.20 17.27 -4.59
N ALA A 210 23.35 17.81 -3.71
CA ALA A 210 22.31 17.02 -3.06
C ALA A 210 21.30 16.50 -4.11
N ILE A 211 21.22 15.17 -4.22
CA ILE A 211 20.31 14.49 -5.15
C ILE A 211 18.91 14.44 -4.51
N PRO A 212 17.84 14.84 -5.24
CA PRO A 212 16.48 14.72 -4.74
C PRO A 212 16.10 13.27 -4.36
N SER A 213 15.15 13.14 -3.45
CA SER A 213 14.65 11.81 -3.06
C SER A 213 13.83 11.17 -4.18
N VAL A 214 13.62 9.85 -4.10
CA VAL A 214 12.69 9.15 -5.01
C VAL A 214 11.28 9.74 -4.91
N GLU A 215 10.84 10.19 -3.73
CA GLU A 215 9.55 10.86 -3.55
C GLU A 215 9.45 12.18 -4.34
N ASP A 216 10.53 12.95 -4.40
CA ASP A 216 10.59 14.18 -5.19
C ASP A 216 10.48 13.89 -6.70
N TYR A 217 11.21 12.87 -7.18
CA TYR A 217 11.13 12.44 -8.58
C TYR A 217 9.74 11.91 -8.94
N VAL A 218 9.13 11.09 -8.07
CA VAL A 218 7.76 10.59 -8.24
C VAL A 218 6.77 11.75 -8.30
N SER A 219 6.91 12.75 -7.42
CA SER A 219 6.04 13.94 -7.39
C SER A 219 6.16 14.78 -8.66
N LYS A 220 7.39 15.00 -9.15
CA LYS A 220 7.67 15.70 -10.41
C LYS A 220 7.08 14.94 -11.61
N PHE A 221 7.30 13.63 -11.70
CA PHE A 221 6.77 12.83 -12.80
C PHE A 221 5.25 12.74 -12.78
N THR A 222 4.64 12.61 -11.60
CA THR A 222 3.18 12.68 -11.44
C THR A 222 2.62 14.00 -12.00
N THR A 223 3.28 15.11 -11.69
CA THR A 223 2.89 16.44 -12.19
C THR A 223 3.08 16.55 -13.71
N TYR A 224 4.20 16.03 -14.22
CA TYR A 224 4.47 15.96 -15.66
C TYR A 224 3.35 15.21 -16.40
N LEU A 225 3.03 13.98 -16.00
CA LEU A 225 1.98 13.17 -16.62
C LEU A 225 0.62 13.88 -16.61
N LYS A 226 0.27 14.56 -15.51
CA LYS A 226 -0.98 15.35 -15.44
C LYS A 226 -1.00 16.51 -16.43
N ARG A 227 0.15 17.13 -16.69
CA ARG A 227 0.26 18.28 -17.62
C ARG A 227 0.25 17.84 -19.07
N THR A 228 0.96 16.75 -19.40
CA THR A 228 1.12 16.22 -20.75
C THR A 228 -0.02 15.32 -21.23
N LYS A 229 -0.95 14.92 -20.33
CA LYS A 229 -2.17 14.19 -20.69
C LYS A 229 -2.87 14.84 -21.90
N PRO A 230 -3.19 14.07 -22.96
CA PRO A 230 -3.79 14.63 -24.17
C PRO A 230 -5.19 15.20 -23.88
N LYS A 231 -5.56 16.23 -24.64
CA LYS A 231 -6.92 16.77 -24.63
C LYS A 231 -7.82 15.84 -25.43
N CYS A 232 -8.77 15.20 -24.76
CA CYS A 232 -9.77 14.37 -25.41
C CYS A 232 -10.78 15.26 -26.18
N PRO A 233 -11.33 14.78 -27.31
CA PRO A 233 -12.43 15.45 -28.03
C PRO A 233 -13.65 15.80 -27.18
N CYS A 234 -13.90 15.08 -26.07
CA CYS A 234 -14.96 15.46 -25.12
C CYS A 234 -14.67 16.75 -24.32
N GLY A 235 -13.46 17.30 -24.44
CA GLY A 235 -13.03 18.54 -23.79
C GLY A 235 -12.29 18.38 -22.46
N LEU A 236 -12.11 17.15 -21.96
CA LEU A 236 -11.35 16.85 -20.73
C LEU A 236 -9.94 16.32 -21.06
N LYS A 237 -9.03 16.33 -20.07
CA LYS A 237 -7.66 15.80 -20.21
C LYS A 237 -7.57 14.33 -19.79
N HIS A 238 -7.62 13.42 -20.74
CA HIS A 238 -7.40 11.98 -20.57
C HIS A 238 -7.23 11.31 -21.93
N TYR A 239 -6.74 10.06 -21.96
CA TYR A 239 -6.66 9.29 -23.20
C TYR A 239 -8.06 8.92 -23.72
N TRP A 240 -8.20 8.68 -25.02
CA TRP A 240 -9.50 8.34 -25.63
C TRP A 240 -10.11 7.06 -25.05
N VAL A 241 -9.28 6.04 -24.81
CA VAL A 241 -9.68 4.77 -24.21
C VAL A 241 -10.19 4.91 -22.78
N ASP A 242 -9.86 6.02 -22.11
CA ASP A 242 -10.31 6.36 -20.75
C ASP A 242 -11.58 7.20 -20.74
N CYS A 243 -11.99 7.73 -21.89
CA CYS A 243 -13.19 8.54 -22.00
C CYS A 243 -14.44 7.68 -21.95
N TRP A 244 -15.29 7.85 -20.95
CA TRP A 244 -16.56 7.10 -20.87
C TRP A 244 -17.60 7.48 -21.93
N LEU A 245 -17.39 8.57 -22.69
CA LEU A 245 -18.21 8.91 -23.87
C LEU A 245 -17.74 8.19 -25.14
N ILE A 246 -16.45 7.86 -25.23
CA ILE A 246 -15.85 7.18 -26.39
C ILE A 246 -15.79 5.67 -26.15
N ASN A 247 -15.27 5.25 -24.98
CA ASN A 247 -15.21 3.87 -24.55
C ASN A 247 -16.42 3.54 -23.65
N THR A 248 -17.48 3.04 -24.27
CA THR A 248 -18.72 2.66 -23.58
C THR A 248 -18.59 1.34 -22.80
N GLU A 249 -17.60 0.51 -23.13
CA GLU A 249 -17.29 -0.80 -22.54
C GLU A 249 -16.33 -0.70 -21.34
N HIS A 250 -15.99 0.52 -20.92
CA HIS A 250 -15.00 0.70 -19.86
C HIS A 250 -15.49 0.09 -18.52
N PRO A 251 -14.69 -0.78 -17.85
CA PRO A 251 -15.14 -1.50 -16.64
C PRO A 251 -15.60 -0.61 -15.48
N GLN A 252 -15.02 0.58 -15.35
CA GLN A 252 -15.38 1.54 -14.29
C GLN A 252 -16.39 2.60 -14.74
N ARG A 253 -16.98 2.47 -15.93
CA ARG A 253 -17.99 3.43 -16.40
C ARG A 253 -19.28 3.25 -15.58
N PRO A 254 -19.78 4.31 -14.91
CA PRO A 254 -21.08 4.24 -14.24
C PRO A 254 -22.20 3.92 -15.23
N LYS A 255 -23.13 3.02 -14.86
CA LYS A 255 -24.25 2.62 -15.73
C LYS A 255 -25.10 3.82 -16.21
N ALA A 256 -25.29 4.81 -15.34
CA ALA A 256 -26.04 6.04 -15.63
C ALA A 256 -25.13 7.23 -16.01
N TYR A 257 -23.91 6.98 -16.52
CA TYR A 257 -23.01 8.08 -16.88
C TYR A 257 -23.54 8.90 -18.05
N ALA A 258 -23.78 10.18 -17.80
CA ALA A 258 -24.15 11.16 -18.81
C ALA A 258 -23.28 12.42 -18.68
N ASN A 259 -22.80 12.93 -19.82
CA ASN A 259 -22.10 14.22 -19.90
C ASN A 259 -22.51 14.91 -21.19
N ALA A 260 -23.61 15.68 -21.14
CA ALA A 260 -24.20 16.34 -22.30
C ALA A 260 -23.21 17.32 -22.96
N THR A 261 -22.46 18.08 -22.16
CA THR A 261 -21.46 19.04 -22.66
C THR A 261 -20.31 18.33 -23.37
N GLY A 262 -19.78 17.26 -22.78
CA GLY A 262 -18.73 16.47 -23.39
C GLY A 262 -19.19 15.75 -24.66
N ARG A 263 -20.45 15.32 -24.69
CA ARG A 263 -21.04 14.67 -25.87
C ARG A 263 -21.16 15.64 -27.04
N LYS A 264 -21.70 16.85 -26.80
CA LYS A 264 -21.75 17.92 -27.82
C LYS A 264 -20.37 18.25 -28.38
N LYS A 265 -19.34 18.32 -27.54
CA LYS A 265 -17.95 18.57 -27.97
C LYS A 265 -17.37 17.43 -28.80
N LEU A 266 -17.62 16.18 -28.39
CA LEU A 266 -17.20 15.00 -29.14
C LEU A 266 -17.88 14.94 -30.51
N ASP A 267 -19.19 15.15 -30.56
CA ASP A 267 -19.95 15.13 -31.82
C ASP A 267 -19.48 16.25 -32.77
N ALA A 268 -19.23 17.46 -32.25
CA ALA A 268 -18.65 18.55 -33.04
C ALA A 268 -17.23 18.25 -33.56
N ALA A 269 -16.39 17.62 -32.72
CA ALA A 269 -15.04 17.22 -33.13
C ALA A 269 -15.06 16.12 -34.21
N LEU A 270 -15.97 15.16 -34.10
CA LEU A 270 -16.16 14.10 -35.10
C LEU A 270 -16.74 14.63 -36.42
N ALA A 271 -17.53 15.71 -36.38
CA ALA A 271 -18.02 16.37 -37.59
C ALA A 271 -16.94 17.21 -38.29
N ALA A 272 -15.94 17.70 -37.55
CA ALA A 272 -14.86 18.54 -38.08
C ALA A 272 -13.67 17.74 -38.64
N ASP A 273 -13.39 16.55 -38.11
CA ASP A 273 -12.29 15.67 -38.55
C ASP A 273 -12.83 14.29 -38.93
N ASN A 274 -12.89 14.02 -40.24
CA ASN A 274 -13.39 12.76 -40.79
C ASN A 274 -12.53 11.55 -40.37
N ASP A 275 -11.23 11.74 -40.13
CA ASP A 275 -10.31 10.66 -39.76
C ASP A 275 -10.30 10.38 -38.24
N LEU A 276 -10.83 11.31 -37.44
CA LEU A 276 -10.81 11.20 -35.97
C LEU A 276 -11.55 9.94 -35.50
N ARG A 277 -12.67 9.61 -36.17
CA ARG A 277 -13.45 8.41 -35.85
C ARG A 277 -12.63 7.14 -36.05
N ASP A 278 -11.89 7.04 -37.15
CA ASP A 278 -11.07 5.86 -37.45
C ASP A 278 -9.87 5.75 -36.51
N LYS A 279 -9.24 6.88 -36.17
CA LYS A 279 -8.16 6.93 -35.16
C LYS A 279 -8.65 6.46 -33.78
N ILE A 280 -9.84 6.92 -33.36
CA ILE A 280 -10.48 6.51 -32.12
C ILE A 280 -10.76 5.00 -32.11
N ASN A 281 -11.38 4.49 -33.18
CA ASN A 281 -11.71 3.06 -33.29
C ASN A 281 -10.45 2.20 -33.25
N LYS A 282 -9.41 2.57 -34.00
CA LYS A 282 -8.11 1.87 -33.98
C LYS A 282 -7.46 1.86 -32.60
N ALA A 283 -7.61 2.92 -31.82
CA ALA A 283 -7.13 2.97 -30.43
C ALA A 283 -7.96 2.07 -29.51
N LEU A 284 -9.28 2.01 -29.67
CA LEU A 284 -10.17 1.13 -28.92
C LEU A 284 -9.91 -0.35 -29.23
N ASP A 285 -9.68 -0.71 -30.50
CA ASP A 285 -9.41 -2.10 -30.88
C ASP A 285 -8.10 -2.62 -30.29
N LYS A 286 -7.04 -1.79 -30.32
CA LYS A 286 -5.79 -2.10 -29.61
C LYS A 286 -6.00 -2.26 -28.10
N TRP A 287 -6.88 -1.46 -27.51
CA TRP A 287 -7.20 -1.56 -26.08
C TRP A 287 -7.96 -2.86 -25.76
N ARG A 288 -8.94 -3.24 -26.60
CA ARG A 288 -9.69 -4.51 -26.45
C ARG A 288 -8.79 -5.73 -26.58
N ALA A 289 -7.91 -5.75 -27.58
CA ALA A 289 -6.95 -6.85 -27.78
C ALA A 289 -6.04 -7.05 -26.55
N LYS A 290 -5.56 -5.94 -25.95
CA LYS A 290 -4.74 -5.99 -24.72
C LYS A 290 -5.49 -6.51 -23.49
N GLN A 291 -6.79 -6.29 -23.42
CA GLN A 291 -7.62 -6.81 -22.32
C GLN A 291 -7.78 -8.34 -22.40
N GLN A 292 -7.80 -8.89 -23.62
CA GLN A 292 -7.91 -10.34 -23.84
C GLN A 292 -6.58 -11.06 -23.53
N ASP A 293 -5.44 -10.49 -23.91
CA ASP A 293 -4.10 -11.04 -23.60
C ASP A 293 -3.72 -10.99 -22.12
N GLY A 294 -4.30 -10.08 -21.34
CA GLY A 294 -4.08 -9.98 -19.90
C GLY A 294 -4.80 -11.07 -19.07
N GLY A 295 -5.70 -11.83 -19.71
CA GLY A 295 -6.47 -12.93 -19.12
C GLY A 295 -5.94 -14.31 -19.48
N GLY A 296 -4.64 -14.43 -19.82
CA GLY A 296 -3.99 -15.71 -20.09
C GLY A 296 -4.14 -16.66 -18.91
N SER A 297 -5.04 -17.63 -19.05
CA SER A 297 -5.20 -18.79 -18.18
C SER A 297 -3.84 -19.41 -17.87
N ILE A 298 -3.43 -19.38 -16.61
CA ILE A 298 -2.47 -20.36 -16.10
C ILE A 298 -3.18 -21.69 -16.31
N ALA A 299 -2.70 -22.51 -17.25
CA ALA A 299 -3.10 -23.90 -17.33
C ALA A 299 -2.70 -24.55 -16.01
N MET A 300 -3.66 -24.64 -15.09
CA MET A 300 -3.57 -25.51 -13.93
C MET A 300 -3.41 -26.90 -14.52
N ASP A 301 -2.24 -27.50 -14.29
CA ASP A 301 -2.00 -28.93 -14.48
C ASP A 301 -3.13 -29.68 -13.78
N ASP A 302 -4.07 -30.21 -14.57
CA ASP A 302 -5.26 -30.89 -14.07
C ASP A 302 -4.98 -32.34 -13.64
N GLY A 303 -3.70 -32.72 -13.51
CA GLY A 303 -3.28 -34.04 -13.06
C GLY A 303 -3.67 -35.17 -14.02
N SER A 304 -4.10 -34.84 -15.24
CA SER A 304 -4.46 -35.84 -16.24
C SER A 304 -3.21 -36.37 -16.94
N ARG A 305 -3.03 -37.70 -16.89
CA ARG A 305 -1.94 -38.39 -17.59
C ARG A 305 -1.98 -38.06 -19.10
N PRO A 306 -0.85 -37.75 -19.75
CA PRO A 306 -0.81 -37.54 -21.19
C PRO A 306 -1.28 -38.79 -21.93
N THR A 307 -2.41 -38.72 -22.62
CA THR A 307 -2.88 -39.76 -23.53
C THR A 307 -2.22 -39.57 -24.89
N ARG A 308 -0.98 -40.05 -25.03
CA ARG A 308 -0.45 -40.44 -26.35
C ARG A 308 0.20 -41.81 -26.26
N PRO A 309 -0.17 -42.78 -27.12
CA PRO A 309 0.50 -44.06 -27.18
C PRO A 309 1.87 -43.86 -27.85
N THR A 310 2.94 -43.96 -27.07
CA THR A 310 4.30 -44.09 -27.59
C THR A 310 4.49 -45.51 -28.13
N ALA A 311 4.31 -45.68 -29.44
CA ALA A 311 4.89 -46.82 -30.14
C ALA A 311 6.41 -46.58 -30.25
N ASN A 312 7.19 -47.17 -29.34
CA ASN A 312 8.62 -47.36 -29.53
C ASN A 312 8.96 -48.84 -29.38
N THR A 313 9.09 -49.48 -30.54
CA THR A 313 9.59 -50.84 -30.71
C THR A 313 11.06 -50.87 -30.32
N VAL A 314 11.36 -51.40 -29.14
CA VAL A 314 12.75 -51.70 -28.75
C VAL A 314 13.12 -53.07 -29.32
N ARG A 315 13.94 -53.08 -30.36
CA ARG A 315 14.64 -54.29 -30.83
C ARG A 315 15.78 -54.59 -29.85
N TYR A 316 15.65 -55.67 -29.09
CA TYR A 316 16.79 -56.28 -28.42
C TYR A 316 17.49 -57.23 -29.38
N THR A 317 18.77 -56.99 -29.64
CA THR A 317 19.69 -57.98 -30.21
C THR A 317 20.80 -58.18 -29.19
N ILE A 318 20.84 -59.35 -28.55
CA ILE A 318 22.05 -59.87 -27.90
C ILE A 318 22.06 -61.38 -28.11
N ARG A 319 23.04 -61.79 -28.92
CA ARG A 319 23.69 -63.11 -29.13
C ARG A 319 22.85 -64.39 -29.05
#